data_AF-A0A1G2Z396-F1
#
_entry.id   AF-A0A1G2Z396-F1
#
_cell.length_a   1.000
_cell.length_b   1.000
_cell.length_c   1.000
_cell.angle_alpha   90.00
_cell.angle_beta   90.00
_cell.angle_gamma   90.00
#
_symmetry.space_group_name_H-M   'P 1'
#
loop_
_entity.id
_entity.type
_entity.pdbx_description
1 polymer ?
#
loop_
_entity_poly.entity_id
_entity_poly.type
_entity_poly.pdbx_seq_one_letter_code
_entity_poly.pdbx_strand_id
1 'polypeptide(L)'
;MVMGMRKAFTLIELLVVIAIIAILMAVLMPALHRAREGGKRASCLSNLKQLTLAWNMYADENDEKLVNGATGYSNTNQSWGDHRNELAWVNGYDNSNWDAQMTGIRTGALYPIMKNEKIYRCPTGRRGQALTYSLMFSMNAVCHTEVQGLKGVHVKKRTEIQPNLAARVAFIDEGYMTPDAYAVNYTAERWWDNPPVRHGDGVTVSFADGRVEHWRWSGTDTIKHARLKENEAPGGNWTPTSDEGFQDLYRMQRGCWGKLGYFPTH
;
A
#
# COMPACT_ATOMS: atom_id res chain seq x y z
N MET A 1 -18.47 6.21 -69.67
CA MET A 1 -17.68 6.49 -68.45
C MET A 1 -18.57 7.33 -67.54
N VAL A 2 -19.24 6.72 -66.56
CA VAL A 2 -20.16 7.44 -65.67
C VAL A 2 -19.33 8.11 -64.59
N MET A 3 -19.17 9.43 -64.66
CA MET A 3 -18.49 10.23 -63.64
C MET A 3 -19.46 10.35 -62.45
N GLY A 4 -19.31 9.47 -61.45
CA GLY A 4 -20.14 9.49 -60.24
C GLY A 4 -19.98 10.85 -59.54
N MET A 5 -21.08 11.61 -59.44
CA MET A 5 -21.14 12.87 -58.71
C MET A 5 -20.74 12.61 -57.26
N ARG A 6 -19.54 13.04 -56.86
CA ARG A 6 -19.13 13.02 -55.45
C ARG A 6 -20.00 14.03 -54.70
N LYS A 7 -20.79 13.56 -53.73
CA LYS A 7 -21.54 14.43 -52.83
C LYS A 7 -20.54 15.29 -52.05
N ALA A 8 -20.63 16.60 -52.19
CA ALA A 8 -19.85 17.54 -51.40
C ALA A 8 -20.42 17.59 -49.97
N PHE A 9 -19.54 17.42 -48.99
CA PHE A 9 -19.91 17.46 -47.58
C PHE A 9 -20.14 18.90 -47.14
N THR A 10 -21.28 19.21 -46.54
CA THR A 10 -21.62 20.57 -46.11
C THR A 10 -20.99 20.89 -44.74
N LEU A 11 -20.76 22.17 -44.49
CA LEU A 11 -20.23 22.65 -43.20
C LEU A 11 -21.18 22.32 -42.03
N ILE A 12 -22.50 22.30 -42.29
CA ILE A 12 -23.52 21.94 -41.29
C ILE A 12 -23.42 20.45 -40.93
N GLU A 13 -23.27 19.55 -41.91
CA GLU A 13 -23.11 18.11 -41.66
C GLU A 13 -21.85 17.83 -40.80
N LEU A 14 -20.74 18.54 -41.08
CA LEU A 14 -19.53 18.44 -40.27
C LEU A 14 -19.75 18.91 -38.84
N LEU A 15 -20.45 20.04 -38.67
CA LEU A 15 -20.70 20.64 -37.37
C LEU A 15 -21.62 19.76 -36.49
N VAL A 16 -22.63 19.13 -37.09
CA VAL A 16 -23.50 18.19 -36.36
C VAL A 16 -22.73 16.95 -35.92
N VAL A 17 -21.86 16.40 -36.77
CA VAL A 17 -21.06 15.21 -36.42
C VAL A 17 -20.11 15.50 -35.27
N ILE A 18 -19.38 16.61 -35.30
CA ILE A 18 -18.49 16.98 -34.19
C ILE A 18 -19.28 17.24 -32.90
N ALA A 19 -20.49 17.82 -32.99
CA ALA A 19 -21.35 18.05 -31.84
C ALA A 19 -21.80 16.72 -31.19
N ILE A 20 -22.20 15.73 -32.00
CA ILE A 20 -22.57 14.40 -31.50
C ILE A 20 -21.36 13.70 -30.87
N ILE A 21 -20.18 13.74 -31.51
CA ILE A 21 -18.96 13.16 -30.95
C ILE A 21 -18.60 13.82 -29.61
N ALA A 22 -18.73 15.15 -29.50
CA ALA A 22 -18.45 15.89 -28.27
C ALA A 22 -19.39 15.46 -27.13
N ILE A 23 -20.70 15.31 -27.39
CA ILE A 23 -21.67 14.84 -26.40
C ILE A 23 -21.35 13.40 -25.96
N LEU A 24 -21.04 12.51 -26.90
CA LEU A 24 -20.67 11.14 -26.58
C LEU A 24 -19.39 11.08 -25.75
N MET A 25 -18.34 11.84 -26.13
CA MET A 25 -17.09 11.89 -25.37
C MET A 25 -17.29 12.45 -23.96
N ALA A 26 -18.16 13.46 -23.78
CA ALA A 26 -18.46 14.03 -22.47
C ALA A 26 -19.02 12.99 -21.48
N VAL A 27 -19.81 12.03 -21.96
CA VAL A 27 -20.38 10.95 -21.12
C VAL A 27 -19.41 9.76 -20.99
N LEU A 28 -18.68 9.42 -22.06
CA LEU A 28 -17.77 8.27 -22.07
C LEU A 28 -16.49 8.51 -21.25
N MET A 29 -15.94 9.71 -21.25
CA MET A 29 -14.65 10.00 -20.63
C MET A 29 -14.65 9.76 -19.11
N PRO A 30 -15.63 10.23 -18.32
CA PRO A 30 -15.71 9.93 -16.89
C PRO A 30 -15.87 8.43 -16.59
N ALA A 31 -16.64 7.70 -17.41
CA ALA A 31 -16.81 6.27 -17.27
C ALA A 31 -15.50 5.51 -17.55
N LEU A 32 -14.78 5.87 -18.61
CA LEU A 32 -13.51 5.26 -18.97
C LEU A 32 -12.42 5.53 -17.92
N HIS A 33 -12.37 6.73 -17.34
CA HIS A 33 -11.46 7.03 -16.24
C HIS A 33 -11.72 6.14 -15.03
N ARG A 34 -12.98 6.00 -14.61
CA ARG A 34 -13.35 5.09 -13.50
C ARG A 34 -13.01 3.64 -13.80
N ALA A 35 -13.27 3.17 -15.02
CA ALA A 35 -12.95 1.81 -15.44
C ALA A 35 -11.44 1.55 -15.43
N ARG A 36 -10.63 2.47 -15.98
CA ARG A 36 -9.17 2.39 -15.94
C ARG A 36 -8.64 2.36 -14.52
N GLU A 37 -9.16 3.20 -13.63
CA GLU A 37 -8.75 3.22 -12.23
C GLU A 37 -9.14 1.92 -11.50
N GLY A 38 -10.34 1.40 -11.76
CA GLY A 38 -10.76 0.08 -11.29
C GLY A 38 -9.80 -1.03 -11.71
N GLY A 39 -9.32 -1.01 -12.96
CA GLY A 39 -8.32 -1.95 -13.47
C GLY A 39 -6.97 -1.82 -12.78
N LYS A 40 -6.47 -0.59 -12.57
CA LYS A 40 -5.22 -0.37 -11.84
C LYS A 40 -5.30 -0.86 -10.40
N ARG A 41 -6.42 -0.60 -9.72
CA ARG A 41 -6.67 -1.11 -8.37
C ARG A 41 -6.72 -2.63 -8.33
N ALA A 42 -7.36 -3.27 -9.31
CA ALA A 42 -7.38 -4.74 -9.42
C ALA A 42 -5.96 -5.33 -9.56
N SER A 43 -5.11 -4.70 -10.37
CA SER A 43 -3.69 -5.09 -10.47
C SER A 43 -2.94 -4.86 -9.16
N CYS A 44 -3.18 -3.77 -8.43
CA CYS A 44 -2.58 -3.52 -7.13
C CYS A 44 -2.99 -4.59 -6.09
N LEU A 45 -4.28 -4.94 -6.02
CA LEU A 45 -4.79 -6.05 -5.21
C LEU A 45 -4.11 -7.38 -5.57
N SER A 46 -3.94 -7.66 -6.85
CA SER A 46 -3.27 -8.89 -7.33
C SER A 46 -1.78 -8.92 -6.96
N ASN A 47 -1.08 -7.79 -7.05
CA ASN A 47 0.31 -7.66 -6.63
C ASN A 47 0.48 -7.91 -5.13
N LEU A 48 -0.36 -7.28 -4.31
CA LEU A 48 -0.37 -7.51 -2.86
C LEU A 48 -0.69 -8.97 -2.53
N LYS A 49 -1.68 -9.57 -3.20
CA LYS A 49 -2.03 -10.99 -3.01
C LYS A 49 -0.83 -11.92 -3.26
N GLN A 50 -0.06 -11.62 -4.31
CA GLN A 50 1.16 -12.34 -4.67
C GLN A 50 2.28 -12.14 -3.65
N LEU A 51 2.51 -10.91 -3.18
CA LEU A 51 3.48 -10.63 -2.11
C LEU A 51 3.13 -11.33 -0.80
N THR A 52 1.86 -11.30 -0.39
CA THR A 52 1.40 -11.98 0.83
C THR A 52 1.49 -13.49 0.72
N LEU A 53 1.29 -14.04 -0.49
CA LEU A 53 1.51 -15.46 -0.73
C LEU A 53 3.00 -15.81 -0.54
N ALA A 54 3.92 -15.02 -1.12
CA ALA A 54 5.35 -15.22 -0.92
C ALA A 54 5.76 -15.08 0.55
N TRP A 55 5.16 -14.12 1.27
CA TRP A 55 5.36 -13.92 2.70
C TRP A 55 4.91 -15.11 3.55
N ASN A 56 3.76 -15.71 3.23
CA ASN A 56 3.28 -16.91 3.91
C ASN A 56 4.15 -18.13 3.60
N MET A 57 4.54 -18.33 2.34
CA MET A 57 5.47 -19.40 1.96
C MET A 57 6.82 -19.27 2.66
N TYR A 58 7.32 -18.05 2.81
CA TYR A 58 8.54 -17.80 3.58
C TYR A 58 8.38 -18.29 5.03
N ALA A 59 7.26 -17.97 5.68
CA ALA A 59 6.99 -18.43 7.04
C ALA A 59 6.90 -19.96 7.13
N ASP A 60 6.25 -20.61 6.15
CA ASP A 60 6.17 -22.07 6.07
C ASP A 60 7.56 -22.72 5.99
N GLU A 61 8.49 -22.13 5.24
CA GLU A 61 9.86 -22.63 5.06
C GLU A 61 10.82 -22.28 6.23
N ASN A 62 10.42 -21.38 7.13
CA ASN A 62 11.28 -20.82 8.19
C ASN A 62 10.72 -21.03 9.61
N ASP A 63 10.09 -22.17 9.88
CA ASP A 63 9.52 -22.53 11.20
C ASP A 63 8.54 -21.46 11.75
N GLU A 64 7.62 -21.01 10.89
CA GLU A 64 6.64 -19.95 11.16
C GLU A 64 7.23 -18.56 11.38
N LYS A 65 8.55 -18.36 11.23
CA LYS A 65 9.17 -17.04 11.37
C LYS A 65 8.77 -16.15 10.20
N LEU A 66 8.32 -14.95 10.53
CA LEU A 66 8.05 -13.94 9.53
C LEU A 66 9.36 -13.38 8.98
N VAL A 67 9.38 -13.07 7.69
CA VAL A 67 10.50 -12.34 7.09
C VAL A 67 10.73 -11.02 7.83
N ASN A 68 11.98 -10.56 7.90
CA ASN A 68 12.26 -9.22 8.40
C ASN A 68 11.56 -8.19 7.51
N GLY A 69 10.61 -7.47 8.09
CA GLY A 69 9.80 -6.48 7.42
C GLY A 69 10.45 -5.11 7.28
N ALA A 70 11.56 -4.85 7.98
CA ALA A 70 12.30 -3.61 7.91
C ALA A 70 13.17 -3.56 6.64
N THR A 71 12.63 -2.88 5.63
CA THR A 71 13.24 -2.67 4.31
C THR A 71 14.63 -2.06 4.44
N GLY A 72 15.64 -2.74 3.91
CA GLY A 72 17.03 -2.27 3.94
C GLY A 72 17.82 -2.61 5.21
N TYR A 73 17.20 -3.25 6.21
CA TYR A 73 17.82 -3.52 7.51
C TYR A 73 18.20 -4.99 7.73
N SER A 74 18.70 -5.63 6.69
CA SER A 74 19.19 -7.00 6.74
C SER A 74 20.41 -7.16 7.66
N ASN A 75 20.40 -8.18 8.52
CA ASN A 75 21.51 -8.51 9.41
C ASN A 75 21.93 -7.35 10.35
N THR A 76 21.00 -6.46 10.68
CA THR A 76 21.27 -5.31 11.54
C THR A 76 20.73 -5.54 12.95
N ASN A 77 21.35 -4.89 13.93
CA ASN A 77 20.79 -4.76 15.27
C ASN A 77 20.37 -3.31 15.46
N GLN A 78 19.07 -3.04 15.39
CA GLN A 78 18.53 -1.70 15.61
C GLN A 78 18.10 -1.55 17.07
N SER A 79 18.12 -0.31 17.59
CA SER A 79 17.57 0.02 18.92
C SER A 79 16.09 -0.35 19.07
N TRP A 80 15.40 -0.57 17.96
CA TRP A 80 13.98 -0.85 17.90
C TRP A 80 13.70 -2.15 17.15
N GLY A 81 14.65 -3.08 17.04
CA GLY A 81 14.42 -4.34 16.31
C GLY A 81 15.70 -5.16 16.19
N ASP A 82 15.66 -6.40 16.66
CA ASP A 82 16.78 -7.33 16.49
C ASP A 82 16.60 -8.14 15.21
N HIS A 83 17.33 -7.79 14.16
CA HIS A 83 17.34 -8.47 12.87
C HIS A 83 18.69 -9.12 12.57
N ARG A 84 19.46 -9.44 13.61
CA ARG A 84 20.71 -10.19 13.44
C ARG A 84 20.39 -11.55 12.83
N ASN A 85 21.07 -11.86 11.72
CA ASN A 85 20.84 -13.07 10.95
C ASN A 85 19.46 -13.14 10.27
N GLU A 86 18.77 -12.02 10.11
CA GLU A 86 17.52 -11.93 9.35
C GLU A 86 17.74 -11.11 8.07
N LEU A 87 17.44 -11.70 6.92
CA LEU A 87 17.44 -11.00 5.63
C LEU A 87 16.09 -10.26 5.48
N ALA A 88 16.13 -8.96 5.19
CA ALA A 88 14.93 -8.19 4.94
C ALA A 88 14.20 -8.67 3.68
N TRP A 89 12.88 -8.49 3.64
CA TRP A 89 12.05 -8.86 2.49
C TRP A 89 12.51 -8.16 1.20
N VAL A 90 13.06 -6.96 1.34
CA VAL A 90 13.84 -6.21 0.34
C VAL A 90 15.15 -5.77 1.00
N ASN A 91 16.27 -6.18 0.42
CA ASN A 91 17.62 -6.03 0.98
C ASN A 91 18.33 -4.77 0.46
N GLY A 92 17.69 -3.61 0.69
CA GLY A 92 18.23 -2.29 0.36
C GLY A 92 17.10 -1.28 0.17
N TYR A 93 17.37 -0.01 0.48
CA TYR A 93 16.43 1.08 0.28
C TYR A 93 17.14 2.32 -0.26
N ASP A 94 16.68 2.79 -1.42
CA ASP A 94 17.12 4.05 -2.03
C ASP A 94 16.00 4.61 -2.90
N ASN A 95 15.22 5.55 -2.38
CA ASN A 95 14.10 6.14 -3.12
C ASN A 95 14.52 7.07 -4.27
N SER A 96 15.81 7.32 -4.46
CA SER A 96 16.36 8.19 -5.49
C SER A 96 16.90 7.44 -6.71
N ASN A 97 17.28 6.17 -6.54
CA ASN A 97 17.92 5.37 -7.58
C ASN A 97 17.13 4.10 -7.91
N TRP A 98 16.63 4.02 -9.15
CA TRP A 98 15.85 2.88 -9.63
C TRP A 98 16.62 1.55 -9.58
N ASP A 99 17.89 1.55 -10.01
CA ASP A 99 18.69 0.33 -10.10
C ASP A 99 19.07 -0.18 -8.70
N ALA A 100 19.28 0.72 -7.75
CA ALA A 100 19.49 0.38 -6.34
C ALA A 100 18.24 -0.27 -5.74
N GLN A 101 17.04 0.28 -5.98
CA GLN A 101 15.78 -0.34 -5.53
C GLN A 101 15.59 -1.72 -6.14
N MET A 102 15.83 -1.85 -7.46
CA MET A 102 15.69 -3.13 -8.14
C MET A 102 16.69 -4.17 -7.61
N THR A 103 17.90 -3.73 -7.30
CA THR A 103 18.92 -4.59 -6.66
C THR A 103 18.44 -5.06 -5.30
N GLY A 104 17.96 -4.14 -4.44
CA GLY A 104 17.41 -4.47 -3.13
C GLY A 104 16.24 -5.46 -3.20
N ILE A 105 15.36 -5.32 -4.20
CA ILE A 105 14.28 -6.29 -4.45
C ILE A 105 14.88 -7.66 -4.78
N ARG A 106 15.77 -7.73 -5.77
CA ARG A 106 16.36 -9.00 -6.24
C ARG A 106 17.17 -9.75 -5.20
N THR A 107 17.77 -9.02 -4.26
CA THR A 107 18.58 -9.58 -3.18
C THR A 107 17.81 -9.75 -1.87
N GLY A 108 16.52 -9.40 -1.85
CA GLY A 108 15.61 -9.54 -0.70
C GLY A 108 15.11 -10.97 -0.50
N ALA A 109 14.66 -11.28 0.71
CA ALA A 109 14.33 -12.64 1.11
C ALA A 109 13.08 -13.23 0.42
N LEU A 110 12.15 -12.39 -0.05
CA LEU A 110 10.93 -12.85 -0.72
C LEU A 110 11.11 -13.06 -2.24
N TYR A 111 12.13 -12.45 -2.84
CA TYR A 111 12.33 -12.51 -4.29
C TYR A 111 12.63 -13.92 -4.83
N PRO A 112 13.42 -14.78 -4.14
CA PRO A 112 13.63 -16.16 -4.57
C PRO A 112 12.35 -16.99 -4.65
N ILE A 113 11.38 -16.72 -3.77
CA ILE A 113 10.07 -17.40 -3.73
C ILE A 113 9.21 -16.95 -4.91
N MET A 114 9.20 -15.65 -5.20
CA MET A 114 8.42 -15.07 -6.28
C MET A 114 9.24 -14.10 -7.13
N LYS A 115 9.92 -14.65 -8.15
CA LYS A 115 10.86 -13.96 -9.04
C LYS A 115 10.16 -13.05 -10.06
N ASN A 116 9.38 -12.09 -9.57
CA ASN A 116 8.64 -11.15 -10.38
C ASN A 116 8.72 -9.73 -9.81
N GLU A 117 9.60 -8.92 -10.37
CA GLU A 117 9.82 -7.53 -9.94
C GLU A 117 8.58 -6.65 -10.03
N LYS A 118 7.65 -6.97 -10.94
CA LYS A 118 6.47 -6.12 -11.19
C LYS A 118 5.49 -6.11 -10.01
N ILE A 119 5.53 -7.11 -9.13
CA ILE A 119 4.61 -7.22 -7.99
C ILE A 119 5.00 -6.28 -6.84
N TYR A 120 6.20 -5.67 -6.87
CA TYR A 120 6.70 -4.80 -5.81
C TYR A 120 6.24 -3.33 -5.94
N ARG A 121 5.61 -2.98 -7.07
CA ARG A 121 5.11 -1.63 -7.33
C ARG A 121 3.64 -1.58 -7.73
N CYS A 122 2.99 -0.54 -7.28
CA CYS A 122 1.65 -0.18 -7.68
C CYS A 122 1.62 0.36 -9.13
N PRO A 123 0.60 0.03 -9.94
CA PRO A 123 0.43 0.61 -11.28
C PRO A 123 0.24 2.13 -11.29
N THR A 124 -0.15 2.72 -10.16
CA THR A 124 -0.21 4.18 -9.94
C THR A 124 1.00 4.71 -9.15
N GLY A 125 2.03 3.87 -8.95
CA GLY A 125 3.29 4.27 -8.35
C GLY A 125 3.99 5.38 -9.14
N ARG A 126 4.85 6.15 -8.47
CA ARG A 126 5.53 7.26 -9.14
C ARG A 126 6.56 6.75 -10.12
N ARG A 127 6.83 7.57 -11.13
CA ARG A 127 7.98 7.36 -12.01
C ARG A 127 9.26 7.38 -11.16
N GLY A 128 10.11 6.38 -11.33
CA GLY A 128 11.35 6.24 -10.56
C GLY A 128 11.22 5.39 -9.28
N GLN A 129 10.02 4.98 -8.88
CA GLN A 129 9.81 4.06 -7.74
C GLN A 129 9.58 2.63 -8.23
N ALA A 130 10.53 1.75 -7.94
CA ALA A 130 10.42 0.30 -8.17
C ALA A 130 9.72 -0.42 -7.01
N LEU A 131 9.58 0.25 -5.87
CA LEU A 131 8.98 -0.27 -4.65
C LEU A 131 7.97 0.73 -4.09
N THR A 132 6.72 0.31 -3.89
CA THR A 132 5.67 1.18 -3.33
C THR A 132 4.84 0.51 -2.24
N TYR A 133 5.04 -0.79 -2.04
CA TYR A 133 4.40 -1.55 -0.98
C TYR A 133 5.33 -1.64 0.21
N SER A 134 4.76 -1.70 1.41
CA SER A 134 5.49 -1.81 2.66
C SER A 134 4.85 -2.86 3.54
N LEU A 135 5.68 -3.56 4.32
CA LEU A 135 5.16 -4.40 5.41
C LEU A 135 4.72 -3.48 6.56
N MET A 136 3.77 -3.97 7.33
CA MET A 136 3.36 -3.29 8.56
C MET A 136 4.46 -3.38 9.61
N PHE A 137 4.62 -2.31 10.39
CA PHE A 137 5.56 -2.23 11.51
C PHE A 137 5.49 -3.42 12.46
N SER A 138 4.27 -3.93 12.70
CA SER A 138 4.00 -5.06 13.57
C SER A 138 4.48 -6.41 13.03
N MET A 139 4.77 -6.53 11.74
CA MET A 139 5.09 -7.79 11.05
C MET A 139 6.61 -8.01 10.95
N ASN A 140 7.24 -8.28 12.09
CA ASN A 140 8.70 -8.45 12.22
C ASN A 140 9.51 -7.34 11.54
N ALA A 141 9.02 -6.10 11.61
CA ALA A 141 9.72 -4.96 11.04
C ALA A 141 10.40 -4.14 12.12
N VAL A 142 9.65 -3.44 12.97
CA VAL A 142 10.25 -2.60 14.00
C VAL A 142 9.42 -2.70 15.29
N CYS A 143 10.11 -2.93 16.39
CA CYS A 143 9.62 -3.12 17.76
C CYS A 143 10.10 -1.97 18.67
N HIS A 144 9.42 -0.82 18.60
CA HIS A 144 9.64 0.29 19.53
C HIS A 144 9.37 -0.10 20.98
N THR A 145 9.96 0.66 21.91
CA THR A 145 9.86 0.44 23.37
C THR A 145 8.42 0.31 23.87
N GLU A 146 7.48 1.02 23.25
CA GLU A 146 6.06 0.99 23.60
C GLU A 146 5.36 -0.34 23.31
N VAL A 147 5.89 -1.13 22.37
CA VAL A 147 5.32 -2.42 21.95
C VAL A 147 6.19 -3.62 22.34
N GLN A 148 7.38 -3.38 22.90
CA GLN A 148 8.30 -4.42 23.35
C GLN A 148 7.67 -5.28 24.45
N GLY A 149 7.73 -6.60 24.27
CA GLY A 149 7.17 -7.57 25.22
C GLY A 149 5.64 -7.71 25.16
N LEU A 150 4.93 -6.89 24.37
CA LEU A 150 3.48 -7.00 24.24
C LEU A 150 3.11 -8.17 23.32
N LYS A 151 2.52 -9.20 23.92
CA LYS A 151 2.08 -10.40 23.19
C LYS A 151 1.07 -10.05 22.11
N GLY A 152 1.36 -10.50 20.88
CA GLY A 152 0.49 -10.35 19.73
C GLY A 152 0.38 -8.91 19.22
N VAL A 153 1.28 -7.99 19.58
CA VAL A 153 1.30 -6.62 19.03
C VAL A 153 2.33 -6.54 17.93
N HIS A 154 3.62 -6.61 18.28
CA HIS A 154 4.71 -6.90 17.34
C HIS A 154 4.94 -8.41 17.30
N VAL A 155 4.89 -9.01 16.12
CA VAL A 155 4.97 -10.46 15.92
C VAL A 155 6.21 -10.82 15.13
N LYS A 156 6.93 -11.84 15.59
CA LYS A 156 8.06 -12.45 14.88
C LYS A 156 7.70 -13.78 14.24
N LYS A 157 6.64 -14.44 14.73
CA LYS A 157 6.11 -15.66 14.15
C LYS A 157 4.66 -15.50 13.74
N ARG A 158 4.28 -16.15 12.64
CA ARG A 158 2.88 -16.16 12.16
C ARG A 158 1.93 -16.73 13.21
N THR A 159 2.38 -17.72 13.99
CA THR A 159 1.62 -18.32 15.11
C THR A 159 1.35 -17.36 16.28
N GLU A 160 2.04 -16.22 16.37
CA GLU A 160 1.80 -15.17 17.37
C GLU A 160 0.63 -14.24 16.99
N ILE A 161 0.15 -14.32 15.74
CA ILE A 161 -1.00 -13.55 15.26
C ILE A 161 -2.28 -14.26 15.73
N GLN A 162 -2.62 -14.09 17.00
CA GLN A 162 -3.81 -14.67 17.63
C GLN A 162 -4.73 -13.57 18.20
N PRO A 163 -6.06 -13.83 18.30
CA PRO A 163 -6.79 -14.98 17.77
C PRO A 163 -7.19 -14.83 16.30
N ASN A 164 -7.00 -13.64 15.71
CA ASN A 164 -7.61 -13.29 14.43
C ASN A 164 -6.56 -12.94 13.36
N LEU A 165 -5.98 -13.98 12.75
CA LEU A 165 -5.08 -13.86 11.59
C LEU A 165 -5.73 -13.04 10.45
N ALA A 166 -7.04 -13.19 10.26
CA ALA A 166 -7.78 -12.54 9.20
C ALA A 166 -7.91 -11.02 9.38
N ALA A 167 -7.82 -10.50 10.62
CA ALA A 167 -7.88 -9.06 10.88
C ALA A 167 -6.51 -8.37 10.76
N ARG A 168 -5.40 -9.13 10.75
CA ARG A 168 -4.06 -8.57 10.75
C ARG A 168 -3.65 -8.15 9.35
N VAL A 169 -3.31 -6.88 9.18
CA VAL A 169 -2.74 -6.37 7.94
C VAL A 169 -1.26 -6.73 7.86
N ALA A 170 -0.85 -7.31 6.74
CA ALA A 170 0.54 -7.68 6.45
C ALA A 170 1.24 -6.61 5.62
N PHE A 171 0.71 -6.31 4.43
CA PHE A 171 1.24 -5.27 3.53
C PHE A 171 0.24 -4.15 3.28
N ILE A 172 0.78 -2.98 2.93
CA ILE A 172 0.03 -1.79 2.52
C ILE A 172 0.65 -1.15 1.27
N ASP A 173 -0.20 -0.60 0.39
CA ASP A 173 0.21 0.35 -0.65
C ASP A 173 0.48 1.73 -0.02
N GLU A 174 1.65 1.86 0.58
CA GLU A 174 2.12 3.10 1.21
C GLU A 174 2.29 4.22 0.17
N GLY A 175 2.68 3.84 -1.05
CA GLY A 175 2.90 4.78 -2.12
C GLY A 175 4.29 5.38 -2.09
N TYR A 176 4.50 6.47 -1.34
CA TYR A 176 5.86 6.97 -1.08
C TYR A 176 6.44 6.14 0.06
N MET A 177 7.18 5.10 -0.33
CA MET A 177 7.72 4.16 0.62
C MET A 177 8.70 4.82 1.59
N THR A 178 8.63 4.46 2.87
CA THR A 178 9.64 4.78 3.88
C THR A 178 10.73 3.71 3.93
N PRO A 179 11.95 4.05 4.43
CA PRO A 179 12.83 3.02 4.96
C PRO A 179 12.13 2.33 6.15
N ASP A 180 12.51 1.10 6.47
CA ASP A 180 11.84 0.28 7.49
C ASP A 180 10.48 -0.29 7.02
N ALA A 181 9.37 0.24 7.54
CA ALA A 181 8.02 -0.30 7.42
C ALA A 181 6.96 0.75 7.72
N TYR A 182 5.73 0.55 7.25
CA TYR A 182 4.63 1.48 7.51
C TYR A 182 4.15 1.43 8.97
N ALA A 183 4.15 2.59 9.62
CA ALA A 183 3.93 2.75 11.05
C ALA A 183 2.63 3.49 11.40
N VAL A 184 1.98 3.03 12.47
CA VAL A 184 0.89 3.76 13.15
C VAL A 184 1.10 3.68 14.66
N ASN A 185 0.77 4.72 15.41
CA ASN A 185 0.95 4.70 16.86
C ASN A 185 0.15 3.56 17.50
N TYR A 186 0.72 2.90 18.51
CA TYR A 186 0.00 1.89 19.30
C TYR A 186 -0.66 2.49 20.54
N THR A 187 0.01 3.45 21.19
CA THR A 187 -0.32 4.02 22.50
C THR A 187 -1.04 5.37 22.42
N ALA A 188 -1.14 5.96 21.22
CA ALA A 188 -1.68 7.31 21.01
C ALA A 188 -2.72 7.37 19.89
N GLU A 189 -3.71 8.24 20.06
CA GLU A 189 -4.74 8.57 19.07
C GLU A 189 -4.24 9.51 17.98
N ARG A 190 -3.20 9.08 17.26
CA ARG A 190 -2.68 9.82 16.12
C ARG A 190 -1.98 8.90 15.12
N TRP A 191 -1.96 9.32 13.88
CA TRP A 191 -1.12 8.72 12.84
C TRP A 191 0.35 8.87 13.21
N TRP A 192 1.19 7.90 12.82
CA TRP A 192 2.64 8.05 12.86
C TRP A 192 3.09 8.40 11.45
N ASP A 193 2.88 7.45 10.53
CA ASP A 193 2.94 7.71 9.10
C ASP A 193 1.61 8.25 8.61
N ASN A 194 1.68 9.08 7.57
CA ASN A 194 0.48 9.67 7.00
C ASN A 194 -0.41 8.57 6.41
N PRO A 195 -1.75 8.71 6.46
CA PRO A 195 -2.65 7.83 5.72
C PRO A 195 -2.33 7.90 4.21
N PRO A 196 -2.10 6.78 3.52
CA PRO A 196 -1.88 6.80 2.08
C PRO A 196 -3.17 7.15 1.34
N VAL A 197 -3.07 7.83 0.20
CA VAL A 197 -4.21 8.04 -0.70
C VAL A 197 -3.90 7.44 -2.08
N ARG A 198 -4.41 6.23 -2.29
CA ARG A 198 -4.23 5.42 -3.50
C ARG A 198 -5.57 4.89 -4.00
N HIS A 199 -5.66 4.74 -5.31
CA HIS A 199 -6.84 4.22 -5.98
C HIS A 199 -8.15 4.92 -5.59
N GLY A 200 -8.12 6.26 -5.60
CA GLY A 200 -9.23 7.12 -5.17
C GLY A 200 -8.93 7.78 -3.83
N ASP A 201 -9.83 7.62 -2.87
CA ASP A 201 -9.76 8.18 -1.51
C ASP A 201 -9.48 7.07 -0.49
N GLY A 202 -8.47 6.22 -0.73
CA GLY A 202 -8.29 5.03 0.10
C GLY A 202 -6.89 4.44 0.05
N VAL A 203 -6.77 3.18 0.43
CA VAL A 203 -5.52 2.43 0.38
C VAL A 203 -5.79 0.95 0.11
N THR A 204 -4.85 0.28 -0.53
CA THR A 204 -4.92 -1.17 -0.71
C THR A 204 -4.07 -1.86 0.34
N VAL A 205 -4.61 -2.89 0.98
CA VAL A 205 -3.94 -3.67 2.02
C VAL A 205 -4.08 -5.16 1.74
N SER A 206 -3.15 -5.94 2.29
CA SER A 206 -3.27 -7.40 2.40
C SER A 206 -3.26 -7.84 3.84
N PHE A 207 -3.86 -8.99 4.12
CA PHE A 207 -3.97 -9.55 5.45
C PHE A 207 -3.09 -10.78 5.61
N ALA A 208 -2.73 -11.14 6.84
CA ALA A 208 -1.88 -12.31 7.10
C ALA A 208 -2.50 -13.63 6.59
N ASP A 209 -3.83 -13.72 6.51
CA ASP A 209 -4.56 -14.86 5.90
C ASP A 209 -4.51 -14.89 4.36
N GLY A 210 -3.87 -13.88 3.74
CA GLY A 210 -3.78 -13.74 2.30
C GLY A 210 -4.92 -12.96 1.66
N ARG A 211 -5.95 -12.51 2.38
CA ARG A 211 -6.99 -11.66 1.80
C ARG A 211 -6.39 -10.31 1.38
N VAL A 212 -7.03 -9.66 0.41
CA VAL A 212 -6.66 -8.30 -0.04
C VAL A 212 -7.90 -7.44 -0.12
N GLU A 213 -7.78 -6.18 0.29
CA GLU A 213 -8.89 -5.23 0.28
C GLU A 213 -8.44 -3.84 -0.11
N HIS A 214 -9.38 -3.08 -0.65
CA HIS A 214 -9.27 -1.63 -0.78
C HIS A 214 -10.11 -0.99 0.33
N TRP A 215 -9.46 -0.25 1.21
CA TRP A 215 -10.09 0.50 2.27
C TRP A 215 -10.26 1.93 1.83
N ARG A 216 -11.51 2.39 1.73
CA ARG A 216 -11.82 3.78 1.47
C ARG A 216 -11.85 4.55 2.79
N TRP A 217 -11.22 5.71 2.80
CA TRP A 217 -11.29 6.66 3.90
C TRP A 217 -12.66 7.32 3.96
N SER A 218 -13.15 7.48 5.17
CA SER A 218 -14.43 8.10 5.47
C SER A 218 -14.26 9.55 5.92
N GLY A 219 -13.19 9.85 6.68
CA GLY A 219 -12.86 11.18 7.16
C GLY A 219 -12.44 12.12 6.04
N THR A 220 -13.13 13.25 5.91
CA THR A 220 -12.74 14.27 4.92
C THR A 220 -11.41 14.94 5.27
N ASP A 221 -11.09 15.03 6.56
CA ASP A 221 -9.80 15.47 7.08
C ASP A 221 -8.69 14.46 6.77
N THR A 222 -8.95 13.16 6.96
CA THR A 222 -8.03 12.07 6.55
C THR A 222 -7.70 12.19 5.06
N ILE A 223 -8.71 12.34 4.20
CA ILE A 223 -8.51 12.45 2.74
C ILE A 223 -7.73 13.72 2.39
N LYS A 224 -8.08 14.86 2.98
CA LYS A 224 -7.38 16.13 2.72
C LYS A 224 -5.92 16.05 3.13
N HIS A 225 -5.65 15.56 4.34
CA HIS A 225 -4.30 15.40 4.86
C HIS A 225 -3.49 14.42 4.01
N ALA A 226 -4.06 13.25 3.70
CA ALA A 226 -3.43 12.25 2.83
C ALA A 226 -3.05 12.82 1.46
N ARG A 227 -3.92 13.61 0.83
CA ARG A 227 -3.65 14.24 -0.47
C ARG A 227 -2.58 15.31 -0.40
N LEU A 228 -2.58 16.12 0.67
CA LEU A 228 -1.54 17.13 0.90
C LEU A 228 -0.17 16.48 1.10
N LYS A 229 -0.13 15.34 1.80
CA LYS A 229 1.09 14.62 2.15
C LYS A 229 1.46 13.47 1.23
N GLU A 230 0.67 13.20 0.18
CA GLU A 230 0.89 12.06 -0.71
C GLU A 230 2.33 12.06 -1.22
N ASN A 231 2.87 13.25 -1.54
CA ASN A 231 4.19 13.42 -2.14
C ASN A 231 5.37 13.62 -1.19
N GLU A 232 5.15 13.50 0.11
CA GLU A 232 6.17 13.70 1.13
C GLU A 232 6.52 12.37 1.82
N ALA A 233 7.69 12.33 2.46
CA ALA A 233 8.02 11.22 3.35
C ALA A 233 6.98 11.13 4.48
N PRO A 234 6.46 9.93 4.78
CA PRO A 234 5.65 9.68 5.96
C PRO A 234 6.41 10.06 7.25
N GLY A 235 5.67 10.54 8.27
CA GLY A 235 6.25 11.10 9.49
C GLY A 235 5.44 12.24 10.13
N GLY A 236 4.18 12.42 9.70
CA GLY A 236 3.28 13.38 10.31
C GLY A 236 2.56 12.75 11.48
N ASN A 237 3.04 12.99 12.71
CA ASN A 237 2.33 12.72 13.96
C ASN A 237 1.00 13.51 14.01
N TRP A 238 0.08 13.14 13.14
CA TRP A 238 -1.11 13.90 12.81
C TRP A 238 -2.33 13.25 13.46
N THR A 239 -3.11 14.08 14.11
CA THR A 239 -4.36 13.67 14.77
C THR A 239 -5.53 14.13 13.91
N PRO A 240 -6.45 13.22 13.56
CA PRO A 240 -7.72 13.61 12.94
C PRO A 240 -8.51 14.56 13.83
N THR A 241 -9.43 15.28 13.21
CA THR A 241 -10.34 16.23 13.90
C THR A 241 -11.80 15.80 13.83
N SER A 242 -12.14 14.88 12.91
CA SER A 242 -13.50 14.35 12.72
C SER A 242 -13.63 12.94 13.27
N ASP A 243 -14.84 12.56 13.72
CA ASP A 243 -15.14 11.21 14.18
C ASP A 243 -14.83 10.17 13.10
N GLU A 244 -15.18 10.44 11.84
CA GLU A 244 -14.88 9.55 10.71
C GLU A 244 -13.37 9.41 10.50
N GLY A 245 -12.60 10.49 10.67
CA GLY A 245 -11.14 10.44 10.60
C GLY A 245 -10.52 9.61 11.71
N PHE A 246 -11.08 9.66 12.93
CA PHE A 246 -10.70 8.76 14.01
C PHE A 246 -11.06 7.30 13.71
N GLN A 247 -12.23 7.02 13.12
CA GLN A 247 -12.58 5.65 12.71
C GLN A 247 -11.64 5.10 11.64
N ASP A 248 -11.19 5.93 10.69
CA ASP A 248 -10.15 5.55 9.71
C ASP A 248 -8.83 5.18 10.42
N LEU A 249 -8.39 6.01 11.38
CA LEU A 249 -7.20 5.78 12.19
C LEU A 249 -7.31 4.47 12.99
N TYR A 250 -8.39 4.28 13.74
CA TYR A 250 -8.59 3.10 14.57
C TYR A 250 -8.67 1.82 13.74
N ARG A 251 -9.27 1.90 12.55
CA ARG A 251 -9.27 0.77 11.60
C ARG A 251 -7.84 0.38 11.22
N MET A 252 -7.00 1.36 10.89
CA MET A 252 -5.61 1.09 10.52
C MET A 252 -4.80 0.55 11.70
N GLN A 253 -4.92 1.15 12.88
CA GLN A 253 -4.21 0.68 14.08
C GLN A 253 -4.65 -0.71 14.51
N ARG A 254 -5.95 -1.03 14.46
CA ARG A 254 -6.42 -2.41 14.71
C ARG A 254 -5.91 -3.38 13.65
N GLY A 255 -5.84 -2.95 12.39
CA GLY A 255 -5.24 -3.74 11.31
C GLY A 255 -3.76 -4.05 11.55
N CYS A 256 -2.98 -3.03 11.91
CA CYS A 256 -1.55 -3.15 12.19
C CYS A 256 -1.31 -3.95 13.49
N TRP A 257 -1.89 -3.54 14.60
CA TRP A 257 -1.57 -4.04 15.95
C TRP A 257 -2.49 -5.14 16.48
N GLY A 258 -3.59 -5.43 15.79
CA GLY A 258 -4.61 -6.40 16.21
C GLY A 258 -5.55 -5.87 17.30
N LYS A 259 -5.10 -4.86 18.06
CA LYS A 259 -5.84 -4.17 19.13
C LYS A 259 -5.28 -2.76 19.32
N LEU A 260 -6.05 -1.88 19.95
CA LEU A 260 -5.57 -0.57 20.38
C LEU A 260 -4.84 -0.69 21.72
N GLY A 261 -3.77 0.10 21.91
CA GLY A 261 -3.04 0.20 23.18
C GLY A 261 -3.66 1.19 24.17
N TYR A 262 -4.82 1.76 23.84
CA TYR A 262 -5.53 2.78 24.59
C TYR A 262 -7.05 2.62 24.39
N PHE A 263 -7.84 3.37 25.16
CA PHE A 263 -9.29 3.44 25.00
C PHE A 263 -9.65 4.54 24.00
N PRO A 264 -10.27 4.22 22.86
CA PRO A 264 -10.62 5.21 21.84
C PRO A 264 -11.61 6.25 22.38
N THR A 265 -11.39 7.52 22.05
CA THR A 265 -12.25 8.63 22.48
C THR A 265 -13.42 8.94 21.53
N HIS A 266 -13.41 8.38 20.32
CA HIS A 266 -14.42 8.55 19.27
C HIS A 266 -14.96 7.19 18.77
#